data_AF-A0A4U3CFZ4-F1
#
_entry.id   AF-A0A4U3CFZ4-F1
#
_cell.length_a   1.000
_cell.length_b   1.000
_cell.length_c   1.000
_cell.angle_alpha   90.00
_cell.angle_beta   90.00
_cell.angle_gamma   90.00
#
_symmetry.space_group_name_H-M   'P 1'
#
loop_
_entity.id
_entity.type
_entity.pdbx_description
1 polymer ?
#
loop_
_entity_poly.entity_id
_entity_poly.type
_entity_poly.pdbx_seq_one_letter_code
_entity_poly.pdbx_strand_id
1 'polypeptide(L)'
;MLEDEVCAHGEHRAPEAGGSCPCGMVTRVPARPRGEVNGSVLDLVARCLAEPGGVPDLSDLRRRAGRVLGALTAAGLVIGPGVASGSAIGRRPA
;
A
#
# COMPACT_ATOMS: atom_id res chain seq x y z
N MET A 1 19.23 -34.30 8.04
CA MET A 1 18.00 -34.47 8.83
C MET A 1 17.62 -33.07 9.27
N LEU A 2 16.49 -32.54 8.77
CA LEU A 2 16.08 -31.15 8.95
C LEU A 2 15.49 -31.00 10.35
N GLU A 3 16.28 -30.41 11.23
CA GLU A 3 15.98 -30.21 12.65
C GLU A 3 14.96 -29.07 12.76
N ASP A 4 13.72 -29.44 13.10
CA ASP A 4 12.63 -28.65 13.68
C ASP A 4 12.78 -27.11 13.66
N GLU A 5 12.34 -26.47 12.58
CA GLU A 5 12.05 -25.03 12.55
C GLU A 5 10.84 -24.72 13.45
N VAL A 6 11.11 -24.49 14.73
CA VAL A 6 10.11 -24.44 15.81
C VAL A 6 8.93 -23.51 15.50
N CYS A 7 7.74 -24.10 15.34
CA CYS A 7 6.54 -23.58 15.99
C CYS A 7 5.77 -24.71 16.69
N ALA A 8 5.84 -24.75 18.03
CA ALA A 8 4.92 -25.50 18.89
C ALA A 8 4.68 -24.75 20.24
N HIS A 9 4.28 -23.47 20.15
CA HIS A 9 3.87 -22.57 21.26
C HIS A 9 4.95 -21.64 21.88
N GLY A 10 6.00 -21.29 21.13
CA GLY A 10 7.03 -20.29 21.52
C GLY A 10 7.00 -18.98 20.72
N GLU A 11 8.15 -18.32 20.52
CA GLU A 11 8.26 -17.08 19.72
C GLU A 11 7.84 -17.29 18.26
N HIS A 12 6.61 -16.90 17.93
CA HIS A 12 6.11 -16.98 16.56
C HIS A 12 6.79 -15.94 15.67
N ARG A 13 7.71 -16.38 14.82
CA ARG A 13 8.28 -15.55 13.75
C ARG A 13 7.77 -16.04 12.41
N ALA A 14 7.19 -15.12 11.63
CA ALA A 14 6.86 -15.41 10.24
C ALA A 14 8.13 -15.38 9.37
N PRO A 15 8.19 -16.18 8.30
CA PRO A 15 9.35 -16.22 7.40
C PRO A 15 9.69 -14.84 6.84
N GLU A 16 10.99 -14.55 6.66
CA GLU A 16 11.43 -13.23 6.19
C GLU A 16 10.93 -12.90 4.78
N ALA A 17 10.84 -13.91 3.91
CA ALA A 17 10.33 -13.79 2.55
C ALA A 17 8.79 -13.61 2.47
N GLY A 18 8.09 -13.67 3.60
CA GLY A 18 6.63 -13.69 3.66
C GLY A 18 6.06 -15.10 3.79
N GLY A 19 4.78 -15.18 4.16
CA GLY A 19 4.06 -16.42 4.43
C GLY A 19 3.67 -16.58 5.90
N SER A 20 3.10 -17.74 6.22
CA SER A 20 2.63 -18.06 7.58
C SER A 20 3.64 -18.94 8.32
N CYS A 21 3.70 -18.79 9.64
CA CYS A 21 4.43 -19.74 10.49
C CYS A 21 3.77 -21.13 10.43
N PRO A 22 4.49 -22.22 10.77
CA PRO A 22 3.97 -23.59 10.66
C PRO A 22 2.67 -23.85 11.45
N CYS A 23 2.45 -23.14 12.56
CA CYS A 23 1.26 -23.24 13.40
C CYS A 23 0.12 -22.29 12.98
N GLY A 24 0.30 -21.48 11.93
CA GLY A 24 -0.76 -20.66 11.33
C GLY A 24 -1.15 -19.37 12.05
N MET A 25 -0.58 -19.06 13.24
CA MET A 25 -0.98 -17.90 14.04
C MET A 25 -0.39 -16.55 13.57
N VAL A 26 0.76 -16.56 12.90
CA VAL A 26 1.44 -15.34 12.45
C VAL A 26 1.71 -15.43 10.96
N THR A 27 1.26 -14.41 10.23
CA THR A 27 1.48 -14.27 8.78
C THR A 27 2.20 -12.97 8.50
N ARG A 28 3.34 -13.05 7.80
CA ARG A 28 3.99 -11.88 7.22
C ARG A 28 3.50 -11.74 5.79
N VAL A 29 2.74 -10.68 5.54
CA VAL A 29 2.45 -10.24 4.17
C VAL A 29 3.64 -9.38 3.72
N PRO A 30 4.42 -9.82 2.70
CA PRO A 30 5.51 -9.01 2.21
C PRO A 30 4.94 -7.69 1.68
N ALA A 31 5.53 -6.57 2.12
CA ALA A 31 5.17 -5.27 1.57
C ALA A 31 5.47 -5.30 0.07
N ARG A 32 4.43 -5.26 -0.76
CA ARG A 32 4.61 -5.13 -2.19
C ARG A 32 5.38 -3.83 -2.41
N PRO A 33 6.52 -3.84 -3.13
CA PRO A 33 7.14 -2.59 -3.57
C PRO A 33 6.02 -1.77 -4.20
N ARG A 34 5.80 -0.54 -3.73
CA ARG A 34 4.90 0.36 -4.43
C ARG A 34 5.48 0.47 -5.83
N GLY A 35 4.82 -0.17 -6.80
CA GLY A 35 5.22 -0.04 -8.20
C GLY A 35 5.29 1.45 -8.53
N GLU A 36 6.19 1.84 -9.43
CA GLU A 36 6.21 3.20 -9.94
C GLU A 36 4.82 3.55 -10.46
N VAL A 37 4.06 4.32 -9.69
CA VAL A 37 2.76 4.81 -10.11
C VAL A 37 3.08 5.93 -11.08
N ASN A 38 3.30 5.56 -12.35
CA ASN A 38 3.62 6.44 -13.46
C ASN A 38 2.37 7.21 -13.94
N GLY A 39 1.71 7.91 -13.02
CA GLY A 39 0.55 8.74 -13.31
C GLY A 39 0.38 9.78 -12.23
N SER A 40 0.13 11.03 -12.64
CA SER A 40 -0.20 12.07 -11.67
C SER A 40 -1.46 11.64 -10.91
N VAL A 41 -1.52 11.92 -9.60
CA VAL A 41 -2.70 11.61 -8.76
C VAL A 41 -3.97 12.22 -9.38
N LEU A 42 -3.83 13.37 -10.01
CA LEU A 42 -4.89 14.05 -10.75
C LEU A 42 -5.42 13.22 -11.91
N ASP A 43 -4.55 12.59 -12.71
CA ASP A 43 -4.97 11.74 -13.83
C ASP A 43 -5.66 10.45 -13.34
N LEU A 44 -5.21 9.87 -12.22
CA LEU A 44 -5.86 8.71 -11.61
C LEU A 44 -7.29 9.03 -11.18
N VAL A 45 -7.46 10.13 -10.44
CA VAL A 45 -8.78 10.60 -10.01
C VAL A 45 -9.66 10.95 -11.21
N ALA A 46 -9.10 11.60 -12.25
CA ALA A 46 -9.83 11.92 -13.48
C ALA A 46 -10.36 10.66 -14.18
N ARG A 47 -9.58 9.57 -14.21
CA ARG A 47 -10.03 8.28 -14.78
C ARG A 47 -11.14 7.64 -13.95
N CYS A 48 -11.10 7.75 -12.62
CA CYS A 48 -12.16 7.24 -11.74
C CYS A 48 -13.49 8.00 -11.89
N LEU A 49 -13.44 9.26 -12.33
CA LEU A 49 -14.64 10.09 -12.56
C LEU A 49 -15.24 9.90 -13.96
N ALA A 50 -14.65 9.06 -14.80
CA ALA A 50 -15.16 8.77 -16.13
C ALA A 50 -16.33 7.78 -16.04
N GLU A 51 -17.50 8.19 -16.52
CA GLU A 51 -18.68 7.33 -16.60
C GLU A 51 -18.56 6.34 -17.77
N PRO A 52 -19.06 5.10 -17.62
CA PRO A 52 -19.06 4.12 -18.69
C PRO A 52 -19.98 4.56 -19.85
N GLY A 53 -19.47 4.50 -21.08
CA GLY A 53 -20.27 4.69 -22.30
C GLY A 53 -20.29 6.09 -22.91
N GLY A 54 -19.63 7.08 -22.30
CA GLY A 54 -19.42 8.40 -22.89
C GLY A 54 -18.02 8.59 -23.48
N VAL A 55 -17.85 9.50 -24.45
CA VAL A 55 -16.52 9.98 -24.84
C VAL A 55 -16.03 10.91 -23.74
N PRO A 56 -14.96 10.56 -22.99
CA PRO A 56 -14.53 11.35 -21.85
C PRO A 56 -13.89 12.67 -22.31
N ASP A 57 -14.47 13.81 -21.92
CA ASP A 57 -13.75 15.08 -21.96
C ASP A 57 -12.70 15.10 -20.84
N LEU A 58 -11.46 14.80 -21.22
CA LEU A 58 -10.32 14.75 -20.31
C LEU A 58 -10.08 16.08 -19.59
N SER A 59 -10.38 17.22 -20.22
CA SER A 59 -10.17 18.54 -19.61
C SER A 59 -11.16 18.79 -18.49
N ASP A 60 -12.44 18.44 -18.71
CA ASP A 60 -13.46 18.52 -17.67
C ASP A 60 -13.22 17.50 -16.55
N LEU A 61 -12.84 16.26 -16.87
CA LEU A 61 -12.51 15.25 -15.87
C LEU A 61 -11.34 15.67 -14.97
N ARG A 62 -10.28 16.26 -15.55
CA ARG A 62 -9.16 16.83 -14.79
C ARG A 62 -9.59 17.99 -13.90
N ARG A 63 -10.47 18.88 -14.39
CA ARG A 63 -11.03 19.96 -13.59
C ARG A 63 -11.85 19.42 -12.41
N ARG A 64 -12.69 18.41 -12.63
CA ARG A 64 -13.46 17.72 -11.58
C ARG A 64 -12.53 17.05 -10.56
N ALA A 65 -11.50 16.35 -11.03
CA ALA A 65 -10.49 15.74 -10.18
C ALA A 65 -9.76 16.78 -9.31
N GLY A 66 -9.40 17.93 -9.87
CA GLY A 66 -8.81 19.04 -9.12
C GLY A 66 -9.70 19.55 -7.99
N ARG A 67 -11.03 19.63 -8.21
CA ARG A 67 -11.98 20.00 -7.15
C ARG A 67 -12.03 18.99 -6.01
N VAL A 68 -12.02 17.69 -6.34
CA VAL A 68 -11.98 16.61 -5.34
C VAL A 68 -10.69 16.70 -4.51
N LEU A 69 -9.54 16.82 -5.18
CA LEU A 69 -8.25 16.94 -4.50
C LEU A 69 -8.20 18.19 -3.61
N GLY A 70 -8.70 19.33 -4.10
CA GLY A 70 -8.79 20.56 -3.31
C GLY A 70 -9.68 20.41 -2.07
N ALA A 71 -10.81 19.71 -2.17
CA ALA A 71 -11.69 19.44 -1.03
C ALA A 71 -11.02 18.53 0.02
N LEU A 72 -10.28 17.51 -0.42
CA LEU A 72 -9.53 16.64 0.49
C LEU A 72 -8.41 17.41 1.20
N THR A 73 -7.70 18.29 0.49
CA THR A 73 -6.71 19.18 1.11
C THR A 73 -7.36 20.15 2.11
N ALA A 74 -8.52 20.72 1.78
CA ALA A 74 -9.25 21.58 2.70
C ALA A 74 -9.73 20.84 3.96
N ALA A 75 -9.96 19.53 3.86
CA ALA A 75 -10.25 18.65 4.99
C ALA A 75 -8.99 18.24 5.79
N GLY A 76 -7.80 18.75 5.44
CA GLY A 76 -6.54 18.47 6.13
C GLY A 76 -5.83 17.19 5.66
N LEU A 77 -6.27 16.57 4.57
CA LEU A 77 -5.61 15.38 4.04
C LEU A 77 -4.43 15.75 3.15
N VAL A 78 -3.26 15.21 3.47
CA VAL A 78 -2.07 15.33 2.63
C VAL A 78 -2.09 14.20 1.60
N ILE A 79 -2.27 14.58 0.34
CA ILE A 79 -2.27 13.65 -0.79
C ILE A 79 -0.95 13.80 -1.53
N GLY A 80 -0.08 12.80 -1.39
CA GLY A 80 1.22 12.75 -2.03
C GLY A 80 1.78 11.34 -2.01
N PRO A 81 2.93 11.09 -2.68
CA PRO A 81 3.63 9.83 -2.55
C PRO A 81 3.94 9.63 -1.06
N GLY A 82 3.39 8.59 -0.46
CA GLY A 82 3.60 8.33 0.96
C GLY A 82 5.10 8.15 1.21
N VAL A 83 5.69 9.00 2.04
CA VAL A 83 7.03 8.75 2.58
C VAL A 83 7.01 7.38 3.24
N ALA A 84 7.83 6.47 2.72
CA ALA A 84 8.02 5.20 3.37
C ALA A 84 8.66 5.49 4.72
N SER A 85 7.87 5.49 5.79
CA SER A 85 8.41 5.31 7.13
C SER A 85 9.01 3.90 7.14
N GLY A 86 10.27 3.80 6.76
CA GLY A 86 11.08 2.61 6.95
C GLY A 86 11.09 2.30 8.42
N SER A 87 10.17 1.45 8.87
CA SER A 87 10.16 0.95 10.23
C SER A 87 11.34 -0.02 10.32
N ALA A 88 12.49 0.53 10.68
CA ALA A 88 13.62 -0.23 11.19
C ALA A 88 13.19 -0.81 12.53
N ILE A 89 12.41 -1.91 12.50
CA ILE A 89 12.19 -2.72 13.69
C ILE A 89 13.54 -3.39 13.97
N GLY A 90 14.20 -2.84 14.99
CA GLY A 90 15.58 -3.11 15.34
C GLY A 90 15.85 -4.59 15.60
N ARG A 91 16.99 -5.06 15.09
CA ARG A 91 17.69 -6.22 15.64
C ARG A 91 18.01 -5.93 17.10
N ARG A 92 17.40 -6.68 18.02
CA ARG A 92 17.89 -6.80 19.39
C ARG A 92 18.65 -8.12 19.50
N PRO A 93 19.94 -8.12 19.88
CA PRO A 93 20.71 -9.36 19.98
C PRO A 93 20.42 -10.07 21.30
N ALA A 94 20.20 -11.38 21.22
CA ALA A 94 20.79 -12.42 22.06
C ALA A 94 20.58 -13.76 21.34
#